data_AF-A0A6J6QIN5-F1
#
_entry.id   AF-A0A6J6QIN5-F1
#
_cell.length_a   1.000
_cell.length_b   1.000
_cell.length_c   1.000
_cell.angle_alpha   90.00
_cell.angle_beta   90.00
_cell.angle_gamma   90.00
#
_symmetry.space_group_name_H-M   'P 1'
#
loop_
_entity.id
_entity.type
_entity.pdbx_description
1 polymer ?
#
loop_
_entity_poly.entity_id
_entity_poly.type
_entity_poly.pdbx_seq_one_letter_code
_entity_poly.pdbx_strand_id
1 'polypeptide(L)'
;MAQDAVDLISDKPCRTTQVALVGAGPAPPALALPARLIRRYGAEAARVASLADEHPQLLEPLTPEIGVRGVELVFAVRCEGARSIDDVLERRTRLSLVPSDLAAAAPRAKEILDEYT
;
A
#
# COMPACT_ATOMS: atom_id res chain seq x y z
N MET A 1 25.11 -6.25 3.54
CA MET A 1 24.73 -5.36 4.67
C MET A 1 23.83 -6.05 5.69
N ALA A 2 22.57 -6.39 5.40
CA ALA A 2 21.68 -6.98 6.43
C ALA A 2 22.14 -8.36 6.92
N GLN A 3 22.57 -9.25 6.02
CA GLN A 3 23.13 -10.55 6.38
C GLN A 3 24.38 -10.40 7.26
N ASP A 4 25.36 -9.60 6.82
CA ASP A 4 26.61 -9.37 7.56
C ASP A 4 26.35 -8.93 9.01
N ALA A 5 25.33 -8.11 9.26
CA ALA A 5 24.94 -7.68 10.61
C ALA A 5 24.35 -8.81 11.45
N VAL A 6 23.55 -9.71 10.86
CA VAL A 6 22.94 -10.85 11.56
C VAL A 6 23.97 -11.95 11.84
N ASP A 7 24.93 -12.16 10.93
CA ASP A 7 26.01 -13.14 11.09
C ASP A 7 26.89 -12.84 12.33
N LEU A 8 26.91 -11.59 12.82
CA LEU A 8 27.59 -11.21 14.06
C LEU A 8 26.87 -11.68 15.34
N ILE A 9 25.57 -11.99 15.27
CA ILE A 9 24.72 -12.27 16.45
C ILE A 9 23.96 -13.61 16.34
N SER A 10 24.11 -14.35 15.25
CA SER A 10 23.47 -15.64 15.04
C SER A 10 24.37 -16.61 14.29
N ASP A 11 24.33 -17.88 14.67
CA ASP A 11 24.97 -19.01 14.01
C ASP A 11 24.07 -19.69 12.96
N LYS A 12 22.84 -19.21 12.79
CA LYS A 12 21.88 -19.76 11.81
C LYS A 12 22.24 -19.29 10.40
N PRO A 13 22.17 -20.18 9.39
CA PRO A 13 22.48 -19.80 8.02
C PRO A 13 21.46 -18.81 7.46
N CYS A 14 21.95 -17.80 6.73
CA CYS A 14 21.11 -16.84 6.02
C CYS A 14 20.26 -17.52 4.95
N ARG A 15 18.98 -17.14 4.88
CA ARG A 15 18.03 -17.65 3.87
C ARG A 15 17.35 -16.54 3.07
N THR A 16 17.65 -15.27 3.36
CA THR A 16 16.90 -14.12 2.80
C THR A 16 17.06 -13.97 1.29
N THR A 17 18.10 -14.55 0.68
CA THR A 17 18.28 -14.64 -0.77
C THR A 17 17.24 -15.55 -1.46
N GLN A 18 16.59 -16.42 -0.69
CA GLN A 18 15.59 -17.38 -1.17
C GLN A 18 14.18 -17.07 -0.64
N VAL A 19 14.04 -16.12 0.28
CA VAL A 19 12.75 -15.73 0.85
C VAL A 19 12.17 -14.61 0.00
N ALA A 20 11.01 -14.88 -0.60
CA ALA A 20 10.23 -13.87 -1.30
C ALA A 20 9.77 -12.76 -0.36
N LEU A 21 9.82 -11.51 -0.81
CA LEU A 21 9.27 -10.38 -0.07
C LEU A 21 7.75 -10.40 -0.07
N VAL A 22 7.13 -9.71 0.89
CA VAL A 22 5.68 -9.53 0.93
C VAL A 22 5.19 -8.90 -0.38
N GLY A 23 4.11 -9.43 -0.94
CA GLY A 23 3.57 -9.03 -2.24
C GLY A 23 4.24 -9.71 -3.45
N ALA A 24 5.34 -10.44 -3.27
CA ALA A 24 5.92 -11.26 -4.33
C ALA A 24 5.18 -12.60 -4.46
N GLY A 25 4.97 -13.04 -5.70
CA GLY A 25 4.26 -14.27 -6.02
C GLY A 25 3.24 -14.07 -7.14
N PRO A 26 2.41 -15.09 -7.44
CA PRO A 26 1.34 -14.98 -8.43
C PRO A 26 0.37 -13.87 -8.04
N ALA A 27 0.22 -12.88 -8.93
CA ALA A 27 -0.81 -11.88 -8.78
C ALA A 27 -2.20 -12.45 -9.14
N PRO A 28 -3.28 -11.95 -8.53
CA PRO A 28 -4.62 -12.26 -8.97
C PRO A 28 -4.83 -11.84 -10.43
N PRO A 29 -5.69 -12.54 -11.20
CA PRO A 29 -5.93 -12.24 -12.61
C PRO A 29 -6.43 -10.79 -12.78
N ALA A 30 -5.86 -10.09 -13.77
CA ALA A 30 -6.05 -8.65 -13.97
C ALA A 30 -7.50 -8.21 -14.23
N LEU A 31 -8.38 -9.13 -14.65
CA LEU A 31 -9.79 -8.84 -14.91
C LEU A 31 -10.63 -8.69 -13.63
N ALA A 32 -10.10 -9.06 -12.46
CA ALA A 32 -10.85 -9.01 -11.21
C ALA A 32 -10.66 -7.70 -10.42
N LEU A 33 -9.59 -6.94 -10.66
CA LEU A 33 -9.16 -5.84 -9.80
C LEU A 33 -8.61 -4.65 -10.58
N PRO A 34 -8.63 -3.42 -10.03
CA PRO A 34 -7.94 -2.29 -10.63
C PRO A 34 -6.46 -2.61 -10.86
N ALA A 35 -5.98 -2.46 -12.10
CA ALA A 35 -4.61 -2.80 -12.51
C ALA A 35 -3.53 -2.14 -11.64
N ARG A 36 -3.83 -0.96 -11.09
CA ARG A 36 -2.94 -0.24 -10.17
C ARG A 36 -2.67 -1.03 -8.88
N LEU A 37 -3.68 -1.69 -8.31
CA LEU A 37 -3.50 -2.48 -7.09
C LEU A 37 -2.58 -3.66 -7.33
N ILE A 38 -2.74 -4.35 -8.46
CA ILE A 38 -1.84 -5.44 -8.87
C ILE A 38 -0.41 -4.92 -9.06
N ARG A 39 -0.23 -3.80 -9.76
CA ARG A 39 1.08 -3.19 -9.98
C ARG A 39 1.76 -2.79 -8.66
N ARG A 40 1.00 -2.34 -7.66
CA ARG A 40 1.55 -1.79 -6.42
C ARG A 40 1.75 -2.84 -5.31
N TYR A 41 0.82 -3.79 -5.19
CA TYR A 41 0.74 -4.73 -4.08
C TYR A 41 0.99 -6.19 -4.50
N GLY A 42 1.09 -6.47 -5.80
CA GLY A 42 1.39 -7.81 -6.33
C GLY A 42 0.38 -8.85 -5.84
N ALA A 43 0.89 -9.90 -5.19
CA ALA A 43 0.07 -10.99 -4.63
C ALA A 43 -0.93 -10.51 -3.55
N GLU A 44 -0.65 -9.39 -2.87
CA GLU A 44 -1.55 -8.84 -1.83
C GLU A 44 -2.71 -8.03 -2.42
N ALA A 45 -2.76 -7.79 -3.74
CA ALA A 45 -3.73 -6.89 -4.35
C ALA A 45 -5.19 -7.28 -4.06
N ALA A 46 -5.51 -8.57 -4.00
CA ALA A 46 -6.86 -9.05 -3.67
C ALA A 46 -7.22 -8.72 -2.21
N ARG A 47 -6.27 -8.88 -1.28
CA ARG A 47 -6.46 -8.55 0.13
C ARG A 47 -6.57 -7.05 0.36
N VAL A 48 -5.88 -6.23 -0.42
CA VAL A 48 -6.07 -4.77 -0.39
C VAL A 48 -7.46 -4.40 -0.89
N ALA A 49 -7.89 -4.99 -2.00
CA ALA A 49 -9.20 -4.71 -2.58
C ALA A 49 -10.37 -5.15 -1.70
N SER A 50 -10.23 -6.24 -0.92
CA SER A 50 -11.30 -6.73 -0.04
C SER A 50 -11.64 -5.76 1.09
N LEU A 51 -10.82 -4.73 1.35
CA LEU A 51 -11.18 -3.64 2.26
C LEU A 51 -12.41 -2.85 1.77
N ALA A 52 -12.78 -2.98 0.50
CA ALA A 52 -13.96 -2.35 -0.08
C ALA A 52 -15.19 -3.27 -0.13
N ASP A 53 -15.14 -4.49 0.40
CA ASP A 53 -16.28 -5.43 0.33
C ASP A 53 -17.54 -4.83 0.98
N GLU A 54 -17.39 -4.13 2.11
CA GLU A 54 -18.47 -3.41 2.79
C GLU A 54 -18.55 -1.92 2.40
N HIS A 55 -17.50 -1.40 1.75
CA HIS A 55 -17.34 0.01 1.42
C HIS A 55 -16.84 0.18 -0.02
N PRO A 56 -17.69 -0.08 -1.04
CA PRO A 56 -17.28 -0.07 -2.45
C PRO A 56 -16.63 1.24 -2.92
N GLN A 57 -17.04 2.36 -2.33
CA GLN A 57 -16.47 3.70 -2.58
C GLN A 57 -14.95 3.78 -2.32
N LEU A 58 -14.37 2.87 -1.51
CA LEU A 58 -12.94 2.83 -1.27
C LEU A 58 -12.13 2.37 -2.50
N LEU A 59 -12.78 1.78 -3.51
CA LEU A 59 -12.16 1.46 -4.81
C LEU A 59 -12.16 2.63 -5.78
N GLU A 60 -12.85 3.71 -5.46
CA GLU A 60 -12.83 4.92 -6.28
C GLU A 60 -11.47 5.64 -6.13
N PRO A 61 -10.97 6.24 -7.23
CA PRO A 61 -9.84 7.16 -7.16
C PRO A 61 -10.10 8.31 -6.16
N LEU A 62 -9.06 8.78 -5.46
CA LEU A 62 -9.20 9.95 -4.57
C LEU A 62 -9.61 11.22 -5.34
N THR A 63 -9.14 11.36 -6.58
CA THR A 63 -9.56 12.38 -7.55
C THR A 63 -9.59 11.77 -8.95
N PRO A 64 -10.29 12.37 -9.94
CA PRO A 64 -10.33 11.85 -11.31
C PRO A 64 -8.95 11.67 -11.97
N GLU A 65 -7.99 12.52 -11.61
CA GLU A 65 -6.64 12.56 -12.16
C GLU A 65 -5.66 11.64 -11.42
N ILE A 66 -5.99 11.26 -10.18
CA ILE A 66 -5.08 10.56 -9.26
C ILE A 66 -5.52 9.12 -9.07
N GLY A 67 -4.69 8.17 -9.50
CA GLY A 67 -5.02 6.75 -9.43
C GLY A 67 -5.05 6.13 -8.03
N VAL A 68 -4.56 6.82 -6.98
CA VAL A 68 -4.60 6.33 -5.59
C VAL A 68 -6.05 6.13 -5.15
N ARG A 69 -6.32 5.05 -4.39
CA ARG A 69 -7.66 4.67 -3.93
C ARG A 69 -7.75 4.65 -2.41
N GLY A 70 -8.97 4.75 -1.89
CA GLY A 70 -9.24 4.69 -0.45
C GLY A 70 -8.71 3.41 0.22
N VAL A 71 -8.88 2.25 -0.43
CA VAL A 71 -8.35 0.96 0.07
C VAL A 71 -6.84 0.99 0.33
N GLU A 72 -6.08 1.79 -0.42
CA GLU A 72 -4.63 1.91 -0.22
C GLU A 72 -4.28 2.67 1.05
N LEU A 73 -5.05 3.70 1.38
CA LEU A 73 -4.85 4.50 2.59
C LEU A 73 -5.19 3.69 3.84
N VAL A 74 -6.32 2.96 3.79
CA VAL A 74 -6.75 2.10 4.88
C VAL A 74 -5.75 0.95 5.08
N PHE A 75 -5.28 0.33 4.00
CA PHE A 75 -4.27 -0.71 4.08
C PHE A 75 -2.93 -0.19 4.65
N ALA A 76 -2.52 1.03 4.25
CA ALA A 76 -1.31 1.66 4.77
C ALA A 76 -1.32 1.76 6.30
N VAL A 77 -2.44 2.16 6.90
CA VAL A 77 -2.58 2.25 8.36
C VAL A 77 -2.71 0.87 9.00
N ARG A 78 -3.65 0.05 8.51
CA ARG A 78 -4.00 -1.23 9.17
C ARG A 78 -2.95 -2.33 9.01
N CYS A 79 -2.17 -2.30 7.92
CA CYS A 79 -1.30 -3.42 7.54
C CYS A 79 0.15 -3.01 7.27
N GLU A 80 0.41 -1.76 6.87
CA GLU A 80 1.78 -1.31 6.56
C GLU A 80 2.42 -0.45 7.66
N GLY A 81 1.69 -0.18 8.74
CA GLY A 81 2.19 0.52 9.92
C GLY A 81 2.33 2.03 9.73
N ALA A 82 1.58 2.64 8.82
CA ALA A 82 1.51 4.09 8.71
C ALA A 82 0.88 4.69 9.97
N ARG A 83 1.54 5.67 10.59
CA ARG A 83 1.12 6.27 11.88
C ARG A 83 0.65 7.72 11.77
N SER A 84 0.71 8.30 10.57
CA SER A 84 0.23 9.64 10.29
C SER A 84 -0.22 9.74 8.84
N ILE A 85 -1.06 10.74 8.55
CA ILE A 85 -1.43 11.06 7.17
C ILE A 85 -0.19 11.36 6.32
N ASP A 86 0.83 12.02 6.87
CA ASP A 86 2.08 12.29 6.16
C ASP A 86 2.81 11.01 5.76
N ASP A 87 2.82 9.96 6.60
CA ASP A 87 3.39 8.65 6.23
C ASP A 87 2.66 8.03 5.03
N VAL A 88 1.32 8.05 5.09
CA VAL A 88 0.47 7.53 4.01
C VAL A 88 0.74 8.29 2.70
N LEU A 89 0.74 9.61 2.75
CA LEU A 89 0.87 10.47 1.57
C LEU A 89 2.29 10.51 1.00
N GLU A 90 3.32 10.48 1.86
CA GLU A 90 4.72 10.61 1.45
C GLU A 90 5.36 9.27 1.07
N ARG A 91 5.16 8.23 1.89
CA ARG A 91 5.94 6.98 1.77
C ARG A 91 5.14 5.85 1.12
N ARG A 92 3.86 5.71 1.46
CA ARG A 92 3.02 4.58 1.01
C ARG A 92 2.43 4.80 -0.37
N THR A 93 1.90 6.00 -0.59
CA THR A 93 1.29 6.40 -1.87
C THR A 93 2.18 7.27 -2.75
N ARG A 94 3.14 8.00 -2.14
CA ARG A 94 4.04 8.95 -2.80
C ARG A 94 3.33 10.13 -3.48
N LEU A 95 2.12 10.47 -3.03
CA LEU A 95 1.39 11.65 -3.51
C LEU A 95 2.14 12.96 -3.28
N SER A 96 2.95 13.04 -2.21
CA SER A 96 3.73 14.25 -1.91
C SER A 96 4.81 14.57 -2.94
N LEU A 97 5.16 13.65 -3.85
CA LEU A 97 6.17 13.91 -4.89
C LEU A 97 5.72 14.97 -5.91
N VAL A 98 4.41 15.14 -6.09
CA VAL A 98 3.83 16.16 -6.97
C VAL A 98 2.94 17.07 -6.12
N PRO A 99 3.37 18.31 -5.84
CA PRO A 99 2.64 19.19 -4.91
C PRO A 99 1.17 19.45 -5.31
N SER A 100 0.87 19.53 -6.60
CA SER A 100 -0.51 19.69 -7.08
C SER A 100 -1.37 18.45 -6.79
N ASP A 101 -0.81 17.25 -6.94
CA ASP A 101 -1.51 16.00 -6.69
C ASP A 101 -1.77 15.84 -5.20
N LEU A 102 -0.77 16.17 -4.37
CA LEU A 102 -0.92 16.21 -2.91
C LEU A 102 -2.05 17.17 -2.51
N ALA A 103 -2.04 18.41 -3.03
CA ALA A 103 -3.06 19.40 -2.70
C ALA A 103 -4.47 18.94 -3.11
N ALA A 104 -4.60 18.27 -4.26
CA ALA A 104 -5.88 17.77 -4.74
C ALA A 104 -6.38 16.55 -3.94
N ALA A 105 -5.50 15.62 -3.57
CA ALA A 105 -5.88 14.38 -2.89
C ALA A 105 -5.99 14.49 -1.36
N ALA A 106 -5.28 15.42 -0.73
CA ALA A 106 -5.18 15.49 0.73
C ALA A 106 -6.53 15.62 1.45
N PRO A 107 -7.52 16.42 0.99
CA PRO A 107 -8.82 16.50 1.64
C PRO A 107 -9.54 15.15 1.66
N ARG A 108 -9.65 14.49 0.50
CA ARG A 108 -10.32 13.18 0.41
C ARG A 108 -9.57 12.10 1.17
N ALA A 109 -8.24 12.13 1.15
CA ALA A 109 -7.42 11.23 1.94
C ALA A 109 -7.67 11.38 3.44
N LYS A 110 -7.78 12.62 3.93
CA LYS A 110 -8.09 12.89 5.33
C LYS A 110 -9.47 12.34 5.73
N GLU A 111 -10.50 12.61 4.92
CA GLU A 111 -11.85 12.08 5.18
C GLU A 111 -11.85 10.56 5.32
N ILE A 112 -11.19 9.86 4.39
CA ILE A 112 -11.11 8.39 4.41
C ILE A 112 -10.37 7.90 5.65
N LEU A 113 -9.26 8.53 6.03
CA LEU A 113 -8.53 8.11 7.22
C LEU A 113 -9.32 8.37 8.51
N ASP A 114 -10.03 9.49 8.60
CA ASP A 114 -10.87 9.79 9.78
C ASP A 114 -12.04 8.81 9.92
N GLU A 115 -12.57 8.29 8.81
CA GLU A 115 -13.76 7.41 8.80
C GLU A 115 -13.41 5.92 8.90
N TYR A 116 -12.30 5.48 8.28
CA TYR A 116 -12.00 4.06 8.07
C TYR A 116 -10.73 3.55 8.76
N THR A 117 -10.06 4.34 9.60
CA THR A 117 -8.85 3.88 10.34
C THR A 117 -8.86 4.26 11.80
#